data_AF-I7ZD12-F1
#
_entry.id   AF-I7ZD12-F1
#
_cell.length_a   1.000
_cell.length_b   1.000
_cell.length_c   1.000
_cell.angle_alpha   90.00
_cell.angle_beta   90.00
_cell.angle_gamma   90.00
#
_symmetry.space_group_name_H-M   'P 1'
#
loop_
_entity.id
_entity.type
_entity.pdbx_description
1 polymer ?
#
loop_
_entity_poly.entity_id
_entity_poly.type
_entity_poly.pdbx_seq_one_letter_code
_entity_poly.pdbx_strand_id
1 'polypeptide(L)'
;MTIALWCILAAGFLHLPFVGAAKFGGGRFDNNNPRDFLAGLDGWRKRANAVQLNSFEAFPLFAAAVIVAHLLHADQGRVDTLALAFLALRVVYGVLYLANLATLRSIAWIGAQACVIALFVISA
;
A
#
# COMPACT_ATOMS: atom_id res chain seq x y z
N MET A 1 5.67 21.31 -4.10
CA MET A 1 5.59 19.86 -3.82
C MET A 1 4.82 19.22 -4.95
N THR A 2 5.37 18.20 -5.59
CA THR A 2 4.73 17.51 -6.73
C THR A 2 3.65 16.55 -6.24
N ILE A 3 2.76 16.11 -7.13
CA ILE A 3 1.70 15.15 -6.76
C ILE A 3 2.33 13.84 -6.29
N ALA A 4 3.39 13.38 -6.95
CA ALA A 4 4.08 12.16 -6.57
C ALA A 4 4.64 12.20 -5.13
N LEU A 5 5.17 13.35 -4.67
CA LEU A 5 5.62 13.49 -3.27
C LEU A 5 4.46 13.42 -2.28
N TRP A 6 3.29 13.98 -2.63
CA TRP A 6 2.08 13.78 -1.82
C TRP A 6 1.61 12.32 -1.82
N CYS A 7 1.80 11.59 -2.93
CA CYS A 7 1.51 10.15 -2.98
C CYS A 7 2.42 9.35 -2.04
N ILE A 8 3.68 9.75 -1.81
CA ILE A 8 4.52 9.13 -0.77
C ILE A 8 3.85 9.27 0.60
N LEU A 9 3.43 10.49 0.97
CA LEU A 9 2.77 10.73 2.25
C LEU A 9 1.50 9.89 2.39
N ALA A 10 0.66 9.89 1.35
CA ALA A 10 -0.57 9.12 1.33
C ALA A 10 -0.32 7.61 1.43
N ALA A 11 0.67 7.08 0.70
CA ALA A 11 1.05 5.67 0.74
C ALA A 11 1.62 5.27 2.12
N GLY A 12 2.36 6.17 2.77
CA GLY A 12 2.88 5.97 4.12
C GLY A 12 1.77 5.76 5.15
N PHE A 13 0.64 6.45 4.99
CA PHE A 13 -0.53 6.32 5.87
C PHE A 13 -1.62 5.37 5.35
N LEU A 14 -1.43 4.75 4.18
CA LEU A 14 -2.43 3.89 3.55
C LEU A 14 -2.80 2.67 4.41
N HIS A 15 -1.91 2.26 5.32
CA HIS A 15 -2.14 1.14 6.22
C HIS A 15 -3.19 1.44 7.31
N LEU A 16 -3.43 2.71 7.67
CA LEU A 16 -4.27 3.10 8.81
C LEU A 16 -5.74 2.63 8.73
N PRO A 17 -6.44 2.72 7.58
CA PRO A 17 -7.80 2.20 7.47
C PRO A 17 -7.86 0.69 7.75
N PHE A 18 -6.84 -0.07 7.33
CA PHE A 18 -6.77 -1.52 7.54
C PHE A 18 -6.43 -1.89 8.99
N VAL A 19 -5.62 -1.07 9.67
CA VAL A 19 -5.41 -1.17 11.13
C VAL A 19 -6.74 -1.06 11.86
N GLY A 20 -7.53 -0.03 11.53
CA GLY A 20 -8.85 0.18 12.12
C GLY A 20 -9.79 -1.00 11.84
N ALA A 21 -9.86 -1.44 10.58
CA ALA A 21 -10.67 -2.58 10.17
C ALA A 21 -10.31 -3.88 10.91
N ALA A 22 -9.02 -4.12 11.17
CA ALA A 22 -8.55 -5.28 11.95
C ALA A 22 -8.93 -5.17 13.44
N LYS A 23 -8.80 -3.98 14.04
CA LYS A 23 -8.95 -3.77 15.48
C LYS A 23 -10.40 -3.65 15.95
N PHE A 24 -11.24 -2.86 15.27
CA PHE A 24 -12.54 -2.45 15.83
C PHE A 24 -13.61 -3.56 15.87
N GLY A 25 -13.41 -4.67 15.16
CA GLY A 25 -14.37 -5.78 15.18
C GLY A 25 -13.87 -7.06 15.87
N GLY A 26 -12.61 -7.14 16.28
CA GLY A 26 -11.95 -8.38 16.71
C GLY A 26 -12.18 -8.79 18.16
N GLY A 27 -13.00 -8.05 18.92
CA GLY A 27 -13.15 -8.22 20.37
C GLY A 27 -12.46 -7.10 21.16
N ARG A 28 -12.20 -7.32 22.45
CA ARG A 28 -11.55 -6.33 23.32
C ARG A 28 -10.06 -6.25 22.96
N PHE A 29 -9.70 -5.23 22.19
CA PHE A 29 -8.32 -4.94 21.80
C PHE A 29 -7.41 -4.83 23.04
N ASP A 30 -6.37 -5.66 23.11
CA ASP A 30 -5.31 -5.53 24.11
C ASP A 30 -4.25 -4.55 23.61
N ASN A 31 -4.16 -3.40 24.27
CA ASN A 31 -3.17 -2.38 23.93
C ASN A 31 -1.78 -2.65 24.55
N ASN A 32 -1.69 -3.59 25.49
CA ASN A 32 -0.41 -4.01 26.06
C ASN A 32 0.33 -4.94 25.09
N ASN A 33 -0.39 -5.83 24.41
CA ASN A 33 0.18 -6.78 23.44
C ASN A 33 -0.55 -6.72 22.09
N PRO A 34 -0.44 -5.59 21.35
CA PRO A 34 -1.22 -5.38 20.13
C PRO A 34 -0.87 -6.36 19.02
N ARG A 35 0.37 -6.87 18.95
CA ARG A 35 0.80 -7.83 17.93
C ARG A 35 0.20 -9.21 18.17
N ASP A 36 0.17 -9.67 19.42
CA ASP A 36 -0.42 -10.96 19.77
C ASP A 36 -1.92 -10.95 19.55
N PHE A 37 -2.60 -9.84 19.88
CA PHE A 37 -4.00 -9.65 19.54
C PHE A 37 -4.25 -9.78 18.02
N LEU A 38 -3.43 -9.10 17.20
CA LEU A 38 -3.57 -9.14 15.74
C LEU A 38 -3.26 -10.52 15.15
N ALA A 39 -2.37 -11.30 15.79
CA ALA A 39 -2.04 -12.66 15.38
C ALA A 39 -3.17 -13.66 15.63
N GLY A 40 -3.97 -13.43 16.68
CA GLY A 40 -5.16 -14.22 17.02
C GLY A 40 -6.42 -13.87 16.22
N LEU A 41 -6.36 -12.93 15.28
CA LEU A 41 -7.53 -12.57 14.45
C LEU A 41 -7.84 -13.65 13.41
N ASP A 42 -9.13 -13.81 13.11
CA ASP A 42 -9.65 -14.72 12.10
C ASP A 42 -10.48 -14.04 11.01
N GLY A 43 -10.74 -14.80 9.94
CA GLY A 43 -11.61 -14.39 8.84
C GLY A 43 -11.15 -13.11 8.14
N TRP A 44 -12.08 -12.18 7.91
CA TRP A 44 -11.80 -10.94 7.19
C TRP A 44 -10.91 -9.96 7.97
N ARG A 45 -10.80 -10.10 9.29
CA ARG A 45 -9.95 -9.23 10.14
C ARG A 45 -8.49 -9.64 10.07
N LYS A 46 -8.23 -10.96 10.04
CA LYS A 46 -6.90 -11.50 9.70
C LYS A 46 -6.43 -10.97 8.35
N ARG A 47 -7.34 -10.94 7.37
CA ARG A 47 -7.09 -10.36 6.04
C ARG A 47 -6.79 -8.86 6.11
N ALA A 48 -7.50 -8.08 6.92
CA ALA A 48 -7.20 -6.67 7.13
C ALA A 48 -5.79 -6.45 7.71
N ASN A 49 -5.40 -7.23 8.72
CA ASN A 49 -4.03 -7.20 9.27
C ASN A 49 -2.98 -7.57 8.20
N ALA A 50 -3.27 -8.57 7.35
CA ALA A 50 -2.38 -8.93 6.25
C ALA A 50 -2.21 -7.80 5.21
N VAL A 51 -3.27 -7.03 4.93
CA VAL A 51 -3.17 -5.84 4.04
C VAL A 51 -2.30 -4.75 4.66
N GLN A 52 -2.44 -4.50 5.97
CA GLN A 52 -1.59 -3.55 6.69
C GLN A 52 -0.11 -3.94 6.55
N LEU A 53 0.25 -5.19 6.86
CA LEU A 53 1.63 -5.67 6.74
C LEU A 53 2.16 -5.55 5.31
N ASN A 54 1.39 -5.97 4.32
CA ASN A 54 1.80 -5.87 2.93
C ASN A 54 1.94 -4.41 2.45
N SER A 55 1.21 -3.47 3.04
CA SER A 55 1.36 -2.05 2.73
C SER A 55 2.68 -1.49 3.26
N PHE A 56 3.15 -1.97 4.43
CA PHE A 56 4.48 -1.65 4.93
C PHE A 56 5.60 -2.26 4.08
N GLU A 57 5.39 -3.45 3.50
CA GLU A 57 6.37 -4.08 2.60
C GLU A 57 6.48 -3.34 1.26
N ALA A 58 5.36 -2.89 0.70
CA ALA A 58 5.33 -2.22 -0.60
C ALA A 58 5.83 -0.76 -0.54
N PHE A 59 5.65 -0.09 0.61
CA PHE A 59 5.92 1.34 0.75
C PHE A 59 7.38 1.75 0.51
N PRO A 60 8.42 1.11 1.11
CA PRO A 60 9.80 1.56 0.99
C PRO A 60 10.29 1.64 -0.45
N LEU A 61 9.98 0.61 -1.26
CA LEU A 61 10.42 0.57 -2.65
C LEU A 61 9.69 1.63 -3.50
N PHE A 62 8.40 1.84 -3.26
CA PHE A 62 7.64 2.90 -3.92
C PHE A 62 8.19 4.30 -3.59
N ALA A 63 8.39 4.59 -2.30
CA ALA A 63 8.93 5.86 -1.85
C ALA A 63 10.33 6.12 -2.45
N ALA A 64 11.20 5.11 -2.44
CA ALA A 64 12.52 5.20 -3.06
C ALA A 64 12.43 5.48 -4.57
N ALA A 65 11.56 4.78 -5.30
CA ALA A 65 11.38 4.98 -6.74
C ALA A 65 10.94 6.41 -7.09
N VAL A 66 9.96 6.95 -6.35
CA VAL A 66 9.50 8.34 -6.56
C VAL A 66 10.60 9.35 -6.22
N ILE A 67 11.35 9.14 -5.14
CA ILE A 67 12.44 10.03 -4.74
C ILE A 67 13.55 10.01 -5.80
N VAL A 68 13.96 8.83 -6.27
CA VAL A 68 14.97 8.70 -7.34
C VAL A 68 14.51 9.39 -8.62
N ALA A 69 13.25 9.19 -9.04
CA ALA A 69 12.71 9.86 -10.21
C ALA A 69 12.73 11.40 -10.08
N HIS A 70 12.44 11.90 -8.89
CA HIS A 70 12.49 13.32 -8.60
C HIS A 70 13.93 13.86 -8.59
N LEU A 71 14.89 13.12 -8.02
CA LEU A 71 16.31 13.46 -7.99
C LEU A 71 16.94 13.50 -9.39
N LEU A 72 16.50 12.61 -10.28
CA LEU A 72 16.98 12.53 -11.67
C LEU A 72 16.20 13.43 -12.64
N HIS A 73 15.28 14.26 -12.13
CA HIS A 73 14.46 15.16 -12.94
C HIS A 73 13.71 14.45 -14.08
N ALA A 74 13.23 13.23 -13.83
CA ALA A 74 12.38 12.51 -14.78
C ALA A 74 11.11 13.31 -15.12
N ASP A 75 10.48 13.00 -16.26
CA ASP A 75 9.27 13.69 -16.69
C ASP A 75 8.18 13.68 -15.60
N GLN A 76 7.87 14.87 -15.07
CA GLN A 76 7.05 15.00 -13.88
C GLN A 76 5.61 14.50 -14.10
N GLY A 77 5.05 14.68 -15.30
CA GLY A 77 3.70 14.22 -15.63
C GLY A 77 3.58 12.70 -15.58
N ARG A 78 4.58 11.98 -16.11
CA ARG A 78 4.67 10.52 -16.03
C ARG A 78 4.88 10.04 -14.60
N VAL A 79 5.76 10.69 -13.83
CA VAL A 79 6.00 10.36 -12.42
C VAL A 79 4.72 10.51 -11.59
N ASP A 80 4.00 11.62 -11.75
CA ASP A 80 2.72 11.88 -11.06
C ASP A 80 1.66 10.84 -11.43
N THR A 81 1.54 10.51 -12.72
CA THR A 81 0.58 9.51 -13.21
C THR A 81 0.86 8.13 -12.63
N LEU A 82 2.12 7.69 -12.62
CA LEU A 82 2.51 6.39 -12.07
C LEU A 82 2.33 6.33 -10.55
N ALA A 83 2.62 7.43 -9.84
CA ALA A 83 2.43 7.52 -8.40
C ALA A 83 0.94 7.44 -7.99
N LEU A 84 0.07 8.15 -8.72
CA LEU A 84 -1.38 8.05 -8.53
C LEU A 84 -1.91 6.66 -8.86
N ALA A 85 -1.45 6.06 -9.96
CA ALA A 85 -1.84 4.71 -10.36
C ALA A 85 -1.44 3.67 -9.29
N PHE A 86 -0.22 3.76 -8.76
CA PHE A 86 0.22 2.92 -7.64
C PHE A 86 -0.73 3.05 -6.45
N LEU A 87 -1.01 4.28 -6.00
CA LEU A 87 -1.86 4.51 -4.84
C LEU A 87 -3.27 3.93 -5.04
N ALA A 88 -3.87 4.17 -6.21
CA ALA A 88 -5.18 3.63 -6.58
C ALA A 88 -5.18 2.09 -6.59
N LEU A 89 -4.16 1.46 -7.19
CA LEU A 89 -4.01 0.01 -7.22
C LEU A 89 -3.85 -0.58 -5.83
N ARG A 90 -3.17 0.12 -4.91
CA ARG A 90 -3.04 -0.33 -3.51
C ARG A 90 -4.35 -0.24 -2.73
N VAL A 91 -5.17 0.77 -2.97
CA VAL A 91 -6.54 0.84 -2.42
C VAL A 91 -7.39 -0.32 -2.93
N VAL A 92 -7.39 -0.54 -4.25
CA VAL A 92 -8.12 -1.64 -4.89
C VAL A 92 -7.64 -3.00 -4.35
N TYR A 93 -6.32 -3.20 -4.26
CA TYR A 93 -5.72 -4.39 -3.65
C TYR A 93 -6.27 -4.65 -2.25
N GLY A 94 -6.31 -3.63 -1.39
CA GLY A 94 -6.84 -3.75 -0.03
C GLY A 94 -8.31 -4.18 -0.01
N VAL A 95 -9.16 -3.55 -0.82
CA VAL A 95 -10.59 -3.91 -0.93
C VAL A 95 -10.77 -5.35 -1.40
N LEU A 96 -10.06 -5.76 -2.45
CA LEU A 96 -10.11 -7.12 -2.99
C LEU A 96 -9.62 -8.17 -1.99
N TYR A 97 -8.61 -7.82 -1.19
CA TYR A 97 -8.12 -8.69 -0.12
C TYR A 97 -9.19 -8.89 0.95
N LEU A 98 -9.85 -7.82 1.41
CA LEU A 98 -10.95 -7.93 2.37
C LEU A 98 -12.09 -8.79 1.83
N ALA A 99 -12.44 -8.63 0.54
CA ALA A 99 -13.46 -9.39 -0.17
C ALA A 99 -13.05 -10.85 -0.50
N ASN A 100 -11.82 -11.27 -0.19
CA ASN A 100 -11.28 -12.60 -0.47
C ASN A 100 -11.24 -12.98 -1.98
N LEU A 101 -11.03 -11.99 -2.85
CA LEU A 101 -10.95 -12.18 -4.31
C LEU A 101 -9.49 -12.36 -4.76
N ALA A 102 -8.97 -13.59 -4.61
CA ALA A 102 -7.54 -13.88 -4.72
C ALA A 102 -6.90 -13.50 -6.08
N THR A 103 -7.50 -13.87 -7.21
CA THR A 103 -6.93 -13.62 -8.53
C THR A 103 -6.87 -12.12 -8.85
N LEU A 104 -7.97 -11.40 -8.63
CA LEU A 104 -8.02 -9.95 -8.85
C LEU A 104 -7.04 -9.20 -7.94
N ARG A 105 -6.92 -9.66 -6.68
CA ARG A 105 -5.93 -9.13 -5.74
C ARG A 105 -4.51 -9.26 -6.29
N SER A 106 -4.14 -10.43 -6.80
CA SER A 106 -2.80 -10.63 -7.38
C SER A 106 -2.55 -9.74 -8.60
N ILE A 107 -3.56 -9.55 -9.45
CA ILE A 107 -3.47 -8.64 -10.60
C ILE A 107 -3.23 -7.19 -10.15
N ALA A 108 -4.00 -6.70 -9.17
CA ALA A 108 -3.81 -5.36 -8.62
C ALA A 108 -2.42 -5.18 -7.97
N TRP A 109 -1.92 -6.21 -7.29
CA TRP A 109 -0.57 -6.22 -6.72
C TRP A 109 0.51 -6.14 -7.79
N ILE A 110 0.41 -6.97 -8.84
CA ILE A 110 1.36 -6.96 -9.96
C ILE A 110 1.35 -5.60 -10.66
N GLY A 111 0.17 -5.03 -10.90
CA GLY A 111 0.04 -3.69 -11.45
C GLY A 111 0.75 -2.64 -10.61
N ALA A 112 0.60 -2.69 -9.28
CA ALA A 112 1.27 -1.74 -8.39
C ALA A 112 2.80 -1.89 -8.47
N GLN A 113 3.32 -3.13 -8.50
CA GLN A 113 4.76 -3.34 -8.65
C GLN A 113 5.27 -2.91 -10.04
N ALA A 114 4.47 -3.07 -11.09
CA ALA A 114 4.80 -2.56 -12.42
C ALA A 114 4.93 -1.03 -12.42
N CYS A 115 4.09 -0.29 -11.67
CA CYS A 115 4.26 1.16 -11.52
C CYS A 115 5.60 1.52 -10.87
N VAL A 116 6.01 0.78 -9.83
CA VAL A 116 7.30 1.01 -9.15
C VAL A 116 8.48 0.74 -10.08
N ILE A 117 8.44 -0.36 -10.85
CA ILE A 117 9.46 -0.66 -11.85
C ILE A 117 9.49 0.42 -12.93
N ALA A 118 8.33 0.84 -13.43
CA ALA A 118 8.24 1.89 -14.43
C ALA A 118 8.83 3.21 -13.93
N LEU A 119 8.59 3.60 -12.67
CA LEU A 119 9.20 4.79 -12.06
C LEU A 119 10.74 4.74 -12.13
N PHE A 120 11.35 3.59 -11.85
CA PHE A 120 12.81 3.45 -12.03
C PHE A 120 13.23 3.54 -13.50
N VAL A 121 12.53 2.83 -14.40
CA VAL A 121 12.89 2.78 -15.83
C VAL A 121 12.77 4.14 -16.52
N ILE A 122 11.76 4.95 -16.18
CA ILE A 122 11.62 6.29 -16.77
C ILE A 122 12.63 7.31 -16.23
N SER A 123 13.34 6.94 -15.17
CA SER A 123 14.34 7.79 -14.52
C SER A 123 15.77 7.45 -14.94
N ALA A 124 15.96 6.35 -15.69
CA ALA A 124 17.22 5.93 -16.29
C ALA A 124 17.46 6.65 -17.62
#